data_AF-A0AAV5LML5-F1
#
_entry.id   AF-A0AAV5LML5-F1
#
_cell.length_a   1.000
_cell.length_b   1.000
_cell.length_c   1.000
_cell.angle_alpha   90.00
_cell.angle_beta   90.00
_cell.angle_gamma   90.00
#
_symmetry.space_group_name_H-M   'P 1'
#
loop_
_entity.id
_entity.type
_entity.pdbx_description
1 polymer ?
#
loop_
_entity_poly.entity_id
_entity_poly.type
_entity_poly.pdbx_seq_one_letter_code
_entity_poly.pdbx_strand_id
1 'polypeptide(L)'
;MPLVLRGLTCTFPGGLKTGIVGRTGSGKSTLIQTLFQIVEPAAGQIIIDGVNISSIGLHDLRSRLSIISQDPTMFEGTVRSNLDPLEEYTDEQIREALDKCQLGDEVRKKEGKLDSTGLTLFLPLDPSPIVMF
;
A
#
# COMPACT_ATOMS: atom_id res chain seq x y z
N MET A 1 3.24 11.99 -23.41
CA MET A 1 1.98 11.99 -22.63
C MET A 1 1.86 13.32 -21.89
N PRO A 2 0.65 13.86 -21.67
CA PRO A 2 0.49 15.13 -20.95
C PRO A 2 0.87 14.99 -19.47
N LEU A 3 1.42 16.06 -18.88
CA LEU A 3 1.68 16.13 -17.44
C LEU A 3 0.35 16.10 -16.66
N VAL A 4 0.25 15.19 -15.69
CA VAL A 4 -0.93 15.02 -14.81
C VAL A 4 -0.84 15.93 -13.59
N LEU A 5 0.25 15.86 -12.83
CA LEU A 5 0.51 16.73 -11.68
C LEU A 5 1.18 18.03 -12.17
N ARG A 6 0.61 19.19 -11.81
CA ARG A 6 1.08 20.50 -12.30
C ARG A 6 1.15 21.50 -11.14
N GLY A 7 2.35 21.96 -10.82
CA GLY A 7 2.57 22.99 -9.79
C GLY A 7 2.09 22.61 -8.39
N LEU A 8 2.00 21.31 -8.08
CA LEU A 8 1.50 20.84 -6.80
C LEU A 8 2.53 21.14 -5.69
N THR A 9 2.12 21.90 -4.69
CA THR A 9 2.89 22.12 -3.45
C THR A 9 2.02 21.72 -2.28
N CYS A 10 2.49 20.77 -1.47
CA CYS A 10 1.78 20.31 -0.28
C CYS A 10 2.77 19.76 0.75
N THR A 11 2.34 19.68 2.00
CA THR A 11 3.11 19.12 3.11
C THR A 11 2.20 18.23 3.93
N PHE A 12 2.66 17.01 4.19
CA PHE A 12 1.96 16.00 5.00
C PHE A 12 2.71 15.86 6.32
N PRO A 13 2.15 16.29 7.46
CA PRO A 13 2.83 16.15 8.74
C PRO A 13 2.91 14.68 9.17
N GLY A 14 4.08 14.27 9.66
CA GLY A 14 4.27 12.93 10.22
C GLY A 14 3.33 12.66 11.41
N GLY A 15 2.85 11.42 11.51
CA GLY A 15 1.93 10.99 12.58
C GLY A 15 0.48 11.43 12.40
N LEU A 16 0.14 12.18 11.34
CA LEU A 16 -1.22 12.56 11.02
C LEU A 16 -1.77 11.75 9.83
N LYS A 17 -3.05 11.37 9.93
CA LYS A 17 -3.78 10.77 8.82
C LYS A 17 -4.23 11.87 7.86
N THR A 18 -3.74 11.84 6.62
CA THR A 18 -4.14 12.80 5.59
C THR A 18 -4.96 12.15 4.49
N GLY A 19 -6.18 12.64 4.28
CA GLY A 19 -7.03 12.24 3.16
C GLY A 19 -6.82 13.13 1.93
N ILE A 20 -6.75 12.53 0.74
CA ILE A 20 -6.64 13.25 -0.54
C ILE A 20 -7.87 12.95 -1.39
N VAL A 21 -8.77 13.92 -1.55
CA VAL A 21 -10.04 13.75 -2.28
C VAL A 21 -10.02 14.42 -3.66
N GLY A 22 -10.75 13.84 -4.62
CA GLY A 22 -10.90 14.43 -5.96
C GLY A 22 -11.61 13.49 -6.93
N ARG A 23 -12.12 14.02 -8.05
CA ARG A 23 -12.78 13.24 -9.10
C ARG A 23 -11.86 12.20 -9.74
N THR A 24 -12.40 11.17 -10.37
CA THR A 24 -11.62 10.22 -11.20
C THR A 24 -10.79 10.98 -12.24
N GLY A 25 -9.53 10.57 -12.44
CA GLY A 25 -8.59 11.23 -13.35
C GLY A 25 -7.90 12.48 -12.79
N SER A 26 -8.17 12.89 -11.55
CA SER A 26 -7.55 14.09 -10.95
C SER A 26 -6.06 13.94 -10.58
N GLY A 27 -5.44 12.78 -10.83
CA GLY A 27 -4.03 12.54 -10.54
C GLY A 27 -3.70 11.98 -9.15
N LYS A 28 -4.69 11.53 -8.36
CA LYS A 28 -4.45 10.93 -7.03
C LYS A 28 -3.53 9.71 -7.09
N SER A 29 -3.83 8.76 -7.99
CA SER A 29 -2.98 7.58 -8.18
C SER A 29 -1.60 7.96 -8.71
N THR A 30 -1.52 8.99 -9.55
CA THR A 30 -0.23 9.53 -10.01
C THR A 30 0.58 10.11 -8.87
N LEU A 31 -0.05 10.85 -7.94
CA LEU A 31 0.62 11.37 -6.75
C LEU A 31 1.20 10.24 -5.89
N ILE A 32 0.43 9.19 -5.64
CA ILE A 32 0.90 8.00 -4.91
C ILE A 32 2.07 7.35 -5.66
N GLN A 33 1.95 7.15 -6.97
CA GLN A 33 3.04 6.60 -7.80
C GLN A 33 4.32 7.45 -7.75
N THR A 34 4.20 8.77 -7.68
CA THR A 34 5.36 9.66 -7.56
C THR A 34 5.99 9.59 -6.16
N LEU A 35 5.20 9.46 -5.08
CA LEU A 35 5.72 9.25 -3.72
C LEU A 35 6.54 7.95 -3.59
N PHE A 36 6.13 6.89 -4.29
CA PHE A 36 6.84 5.60 -4.32
C PHE A 36 7.99 5.52 -5.36
N GLN A 37 8.26 6.62 -6.07
CA GLN A 37 9.15 6.65 -7.24
C GLN A 37 8.87 5.51 -8.24
N ILE A 38 7.60 5.23 -8.51
CA ILE A 38 7.19 4.43 -9.65
C ILE A 38 7.24 5.30 -10.91
N VAL A 39 6.92 6.59 -10.76
CA VAL A 39 7.04 7.62 -11.80
C VAL A 39 7.83 8.79 -11.23
N GLU A 40 8.91 9.19 -11.88
CA GLU A 40 9.71 10.33 -11.43
C GLU A 40 9.02 11.68 -11.72
N PRO A 41 9.14 12.67 -10.83
CA PRO A 41 8.62 14.01 -11.08
C PRO A 41 9.40 14.67 -12.23
N ALA A 42 8.67 15.22 -13.22
CA ALA A 42 9.29 15.94 -14.33
C ALA A 42 10.00 17.26 -13.89
N ALA A 43 9.58 17.82 -12.76
CA ALA A 43 10.17 19.01 -12.13
C ALA A 43 9.79 19.05 -10.64
N GLY A 44 10.59 19.78 -9.86
CA GLY A 44 10.42 19.87 -8.41
C GLY A 44 11.09 18.72 -7.66
N GLN A 45 10.74 18.55 -6.39
CA GLN A 45 11.31 17.52 -5.53
C GLN A 45 10.29 17.06 -4.49
N ILE A 46 10.47 15.84 -4.00
CA ILE A 46 9.72 15.29 -2.87
C ILE A 46 10.71 15.06 -1.73
N ILE A 47 10.36 15.54 -0.55
CA ILE A 47 11.19 15.45 0.64
C ILE A 47 10.42 14.67 1.70
N ILE A 48 11.02 13.61 2.22
CA ILE A 48 10.49 12.81 3.33
C ILE A 48 11.53 12.85 4.45
N ASP A 49 11.12 13.26 5.65
CA ASP A 49 12.00 13.39 6.82
C ASP A 49 13.29 14.19 6.56
N GLY A 50 13.18 15.25 5.75
CA GLY A 50 14.30 16.12 5.38
C GLY A 50 15.21 15.57 4.27
N VAL A 51 14.93 14.37 3.76
CA VAL A 51 15.71 13.73 2.68
C VAL A 51 14.97 13.88 1.36
N ASN A 52 15.66 14.38 0.33
CA ASN A 52 15.13 14.33 -1.03
C ASN A 52 15.15 12.86 -1.50
N ILE A 53 13.97 12.31 -1.77
CA ILE A 53 13.84 10.89 -2.11
C ILE A 53 14.57 10.53 -3.41
N SER A 54 14.80 11.48 -4.33
CA SER A 54 15.54 11.23 -5.58
C SER A 54 17.04 11.02 -5.37
N SER A 55 17.53 11.20 -4.14
CA SER A 55 18.95 11.04 -3.78
C SER A 55 19.27 9.70 -3.11
N ILE A 56 18.27 8.85 -2.85
CA ILE A 56 18.43 7.56 -2.18
C ILE A 56 18.02 6.40 -3.09
N GLY A 57 18.46 5.19 -2.76
CA GLY A 57 18.09 3.98 -3.50
C GLY A 57 16.61 3.65 -3.37
N LEU A 58 16.01 3.10 -4.43
CA LEU A 58 14.60 2.68 -4.45
C LEU A 58 14.29 1.65 -3.36
N HIS A 59 15.22 0.76 -3.04
CA HIS A 59 15.05 -0.21 -1.96
C HIS A 59 14.96 0.46 -0.59
N ASP A 60 15.84 1.43 -0.31
CA ASP A 60 15.85 2.18 0.96
C ASP A 60 14.58 3.02 1.14
N LEU A 61 14.08 3.62 0.04
CA LEU A 61 12.82 4.37 0.04
C LEU A 61 11.62 3.43 0.26
N ARG A 62 11.51 2.37 -0.54
CA ARG A 62 10.32 1.51 -0.58
C ARG A 62 10.24 0.55 0.61
N SER A 63 11.34 0.23 1.27
CA SER A 63 11.32 -0.53 2.54
C SER A 63 10.70 0.25 3.71
N ARG A 64 10.56 1.58 3.57
CA ARG A 64 9.99 2.48 4.60
C ARG A 64 8.59 2.98 4.28
N LEU A 65 8.03 2.59 3.14
CA LEU A 65 6.72 3.01 2.66
C LEU A 65 5.87 1.78 2.33
N SER A 66 4.60 1.82 2.72
CA SER A 66 3.64 0.75 2.41
C SER A 66 2.51 1.29 1.52
N ILE A 67 2.14 0.53 0.50
CA ILE A 67 1.02 0.85 -0.40
C ILE A 67 0.00 -0.28 -0.40
N ILE A 68 -1.27 0.08 -0.30
CA ILE A 68 -2.39 -0.83 -0.51
C ILE A 68 -2.99 -0.50 -1.88
N SER A 69 -2.99 -1.46 -2.79
CA SER A 69 -3.59 -1.29 -4.12
C SER A 69 -5.10 -1.12 -4.02
N GLN A 70 -5.70 -0.33 -4.91
CA GLN A 70 -7.15 -0.22 -5.04
C GLN A 70 -7.78 -1.56 -5.44
N ASP A 71 -7.11 -2.31 -6.32
CA ASP A 71 -7.48 -3.68 -6.68
C ASP A 71 -6.46 -4.65 -6.06
N PRO A 72 -6.86 -5.51 -5.11
CA PRO A 72 -5.95 -6.47 -4.50
C PRO A 72 -5.53 -7.50 -5.54
N THR A 73 -4.22 -7.68 -5.72
CA THR A 73 -3.66 -8.76 -6.53
C THR A 73 -3.26 -9.88 -5.59
N MET A 74 -3.80 -11.08 -5.81
CA MET A 74 -3.35 -12.29 -5.12
C MET A 74 -2.50 -13.11 -6.08
N PHE A 75 -1.33 -13.51 -5.62
CA PHE A 75 -0.45 -14.43 -6.35
C PHE A 75 -0.88 -15.88 -6.09
N GLU A 76 -0.59 -16.75 -7.04
CA GLU A 76 -0.72 -18.19 -6.82
C GLU A 76 0.11 -18.61 -5.60
N GLY A 77 -0.52 -19.32 -4.68
CA GLY A 77 0.10 -19.70 -3.42
C GLY A 77 -0.89 -19.76 -2.26
N THR A 78 -0.34 -19.78 -1.06
CA THR A 78 -1.09 -19.85 0.18
C THR A 78 -1.38 -18.46 0.73
N VAL A 79 -2.23 -18.38 1.76
CA VAL A 79 -2.41 -17.14 2.53
C VAL A 79 -1.07 -16.67 3.09
N ARG A 80 -0.25 -17.59 3.63
CA ARG A 80 1.09 -17.29 4.13
C ARG A 80 1.97 -16.68 3.05
N SER A 81 2.12 -17.33 1.90
CA SER A 81 3.06 -16.86 0.87
C SER A 81 2.65 -15.52 0.26
N ASN A 82 1.36 -15.14 0.33
CA ASN A 82 0.88 -13.83 -0.08
C ASN A 82 1.11 -12.73 0.98
N LEU A 83 1.04 -13.08 2.27
CA LEU A 83 1.26 -12.13 3.38
C LEU A 83 2.74 -11.95 3.75
N ASP A 84 3.51 -13.02 3.63
CA ASP A 84 4.91 -13.11 3.98
C ASP A 84 5.68 -13.91 2.90
N PRO A 85 5.92 -13.30 1.73
CA PRO A 85 6.64 -13.95 0.63
C PRO A 85 8.12 -14.20 0.91
N LEU A 86 8.69 -13.54 1.94
CA LEU A 86 10.10 -13.66 2.33
C LEU A 86 10.30 -14.61 3.52
N GLU A 87 9.21 -15.16 4.08
CA GLU A 87 9.22 -16.05 5.24
C GLU A 87 9.92 -15.44 6.48
N GLU A 88 9.72 -14.13 6.69
CA GLU A 88 10.36 -13.38 7.78
C GLU A 88 9.55 -13.40 9.08
N TYR A 89 8.28 -13.80 9.03
CA TYR A 89 7.34 -13.71 10.14
C TYR A 89 6.85 -15.07 10.62
N THR A 90 6.70 -15.19 11.94
CA THR A 90 6.10 -16.37 12.57
C THR A 90 4.59 -16.44 12.32
N ASP A 91 4.03 -17.64 12.39
CA ASP A 91 2.58 -17.86 12.34
C ASP A 91 1.78 -16.95 13.26
N GLU A 92 2.30 -16.69 14.45
CA GLU A 92 1.62 -15.89 15.46
C GLU A 92 1.54 -14.42 15.03
N GLN A 93 2.64 -13.88 14.49
CA GLN A 93 2.67 -12.52 13.95
C GLN A 93 1.72 -12.37 12.76
N ILE A 94 1.66 -13.38 11.87
CA ILE A 94 0.74 -13.39 10.73
C ILE A 94 -0.72 -13.46 11.21
N ARG A 95 -1.03 -14.28 12.22
CA ARG A 95 -2.37 -14.36 12.82
C ARG A 95 -2.79 -13.06 13.50
N GLU A 96 -1.89 -12.45 14.25
CA GLU A 96 -2.14 -11.15 14.89
C GLU A 96 -2.45 -10.06 13.85
N ALA A 97 -1.70 -10.04 12.74
CA ALA A 97 -1.97 -9.13 11.64
C ALA A 97 -3.35 -9.39 10.99
N LEU A 98 -3.70 -10.65 10.77
CA LEU A 98 -5.01 -11.04 10.24
C LEU A 98 -6.16 -10.63 11.18
N ASP A 99 -5.98 -10.77 12.50
CA ASP A 99 -6.99 -10.37 13.49
C ASP A 99 -7.17 -8.84 13.53
N LYS A 100 -6.07 -8.07 13.44
CA LYS A 100 -6.12 -6.60 13.32
C LYS A 100 -6.86 -6.14 12.07
N CYS A 101 -6.80 -6.93 10.99
CA CYS A 101 -7.49 -6.67 9.73
C CYS A 101 -8.89 -7.29 9.65
N GLN A 102 -9.40 -7.91 10.73
CA GLN A 102 -10.71 -8.60 10.76
C GLN A 102 -10.83 -9.77 9.78
N LEU A 103 -9.70 -10.40 9.43
CA LEU A 103 -9.63 -11.54 8.51
C LEU A 103 -9.33 -12.86 9.20
N GLY A 104 -8.91 -12.85 10.47
CA GLY A 104 -8.45 -14.04 11.17
C GLY A 104 -9.49 -15.16 11.23
N ASP A 105 -10.77 -14.83 11.45
CA ASP A 105 -11.84 -15.83 11.52
C ASP A 105 -12.08 -16.51 10.17
N GLU A 106 -12.02 -15.76 9.07
CA GLU A 106 -12.19 -16.30 7.72
C GLU A 106 -11.05 -17.25 7.35
N VAL A 107 -9.82 -16.93 7.74
CA VAL A 107 -8.67 -17.82 7.53
C VAL A 107 -8.76 -19.07 8.42
N ARG A 108 -9.20 -18.94 9.67
CA ARG A 108 -9.34 -20.08 10.60
C ARG A 108 -10.39 -21.11 10.16
N LYS A 109 -11.44 -20.67 9.44
CA LYS A 109 -12.49 -21.56 8.90
C LYS A 109 -12.02 -22.40 7.71
N LYS A 110 -10.96 -21.98 7.01
CA LYS A 110 -10.44 -22.68 5.84
C LYS A 110 -9.65 -23.93 6.25
N GLU A 111 -9.83 -25.01 5.50
CA GLU A 111 -8.95 -26.18 5.57
C GLU A 111 -7.52 -25.75 5.16
N GLY A 112 -6.53 -26.09 5.99
CA GLY A 112 -5.15 -25.64 5.81
C GLY A 112 -4.82 -24.26 6.42
N LYS A 113 -5.80 -23.47 6.85
CA LYS A 113 -5.59 -22.16 7.54
C LYS A 113 -4.64 -21.24 6.75
N LEU A 114 -3.45 -20.94 7.27
CA LEU A 114 -2.43 -20.12 6.61
C LEU A 114 -1.90 -20.76 5.33
N ASP A 115 -1.94 -22.09 5.26
CA ASP A 115 -1.45 -22.87 4.11
C ASP A 115 -2.58 -23.16 3.11
N SER A 116 -3.77 -22.58 3.33
CA SER A 116 -4.87 -22.68 2.38
C SER A 116 -4.61 -21.85 1.12
N THR A 117 -4.97 -22.40 -0.04
CA THR A 117 -4.92 -21.69 -1.31
C THR A 117 -6.15 -20.80 -1.51
N GLY A 118 -5.97 -19.62 -2.07
CA GLY A 118 -7.05 -18.73 -2.46
C GLY A 118 -7.74 -18.06 -1.26
N LEU A 119 -7.28 -16.86 -0.92
CA LEU A 119 -8.06 -15.94 -0.10
C LEU A 119 -8.84 -15.03 -1.07
N THR A 120 -10.12 -15.31 -1.27
CA THR A 120 -11.01 -14.31 -1.88
C THR A 120 -11.30 -13.27 -0.81
N LEU A 121 -10.37 -12.34 -0.65
CA LEU A 121 -10.58 -11.17 0.20
C LEU A 121 -11.51 -10.21 -0.51
N PHE A 122 -12.82 -10.43 -0.35
CA PHE A 122 -13.71 -9.29 -0.25
C PHE A 122 -13.42 -8.65 1.12
N LEU A 123 -12.34 -7.88 1.22
CA LEU A 123 -12.39 -6.77 2.16
C LEU A 123 -13.65 -5.99 1.77
N PRO A 124 -14.57 -5.67 2.70
CA PRO A 124 -15.55 -4.64 2.41
C PRO A 124 -14.73 -3.39 2.12
N LEU A 125 -14.46 -3.17 0.84
CA LEU A 125 -14.05 -1.88 0.33
C LEU A 125 -15.22 -0.98 0.71
N ASP A 126 -15.02 -0.22 1.78
CA ASP A 126 -15.84 0.94 2.06
C ASP A 126 -16.03 1.68 0.71
N PRO A 127 -17.27 1.84 0.22
CA PRO A 127 -17.54 2.50 -1.05
C PRO A 127 -17.18 3.98 -1.05
N SER A 128 -16.59 4.48 0.04
CA SER A 128 -15.98 5.80 0.14
C SER A 128 -14.84 5.97 -0.89
N PRO A 129 -14.88 7.03 -1.71
CA PRO A 129 -13.77 7.34 -2.59
C PRO A 129 -12.59 7.75 -1.70
N ILE A 130 -11.58 6.88 -1.64
CA ILE A 130 -10.22 7.13 -1.12
C ILE A 130 -10.07 6.96 0.39
N VAL A 131 -9.49 5.83 0.80
CA VAL A 131 -8.80 5.67 2.08
C VAL A 131 -7.32 5.43 1.78
N MET A 132 -6.46 6.36 2.20
CA MET A 132 -5.02 6.09 2.36
C MET A 132 -4.80 5.73 3.83
N PHE A 133 -4.13 4.60 4.09
CA PHE A 133 -3.40 4.37 5.33
C PHE A 133 -1.92 4.67 5.07
#